data_AF-A0A2E0QKC3-F1
#
_entry.id   AF-A0A2E0QKC3-F1
#
_cell.length_a   1.000
_cell.length_b   1.000
_cell.length_c   1.000
_cell.angle_alpha   90.00
_cell.angle_beta   90.00
_cell.angle_gamma   90.00
#
_symmetry.space_group_name_H-M   'P 1'
#
loop_
_entity.id
_entity.type
_entity.pdbx_description
1 polymer ?
#
loop_
_entity_poly.entity_id
_entity_poly.type
_entity_poly.pdbx_seq_one_letter_code
_entity_poly.pdbx_strand_id
1 'polypeptide(L)'
;MKEKEHKIICKSFILRSLFSVITALGFVILSYLDYIFLGIGVTFILALPLSYILSVKMFPDSSEFYSHEHKFFLRSRKGLKPDEESSPIKGHYYDDFMRG
;
A
#
# COMPACT_ATOMS: atom_id res chain seq x y z
N MET A 1 1.73 -15.25 12.09
CA MET A 1 2.70 -14.18 11.78
C MET A 1 3.71 -13.99 12.92
N LYS A 2 5.01 -13.94 12.60
CA LYS A 2 6.11 -13.65 13.55
C LYS A 2 6.42 -12.14 13.58
N GLU A 3 7.01 -11.63 14.66
CA GLU A 3 7.40 -10.20 14.78
C GLU A 3 8.33 -9.72 13.66
N LYS A 4 9.20 -10.60 13.16
CA LYS A 4 10.09 -10.32 12.03
C LYS A 4 9.31 -10.01 10.75
N GLU A 5 8.26 -10.77 10.45
CA GLU A 5 7.39 -10.57 9.29
C GLU A 5 6.63 -9.25 9.43
N HIS A 6 6.09 -8.95 10.61
CA HIS A 6 5.37 -7.68 10.86
C HIS A 6 6.24 -6.46 10.58
N LYS A 7 7.51 -6.50 11.00
CA LYS A 7 8.47 -5.42 10.75
C LYS A 7 8.75 -5.24 9.24
N ILE A 8 8.82 -6.34 8.49
CA ILE A 8 9.04 -6.31 7.03
C ILE A 8 7.83 -5.70 6.33
N ILE A 9 6.61 -6.15 6.65
CA ILE A 9 5.37 -5.59 6.10
C ILE A 9 5.28 -4.08 6.38
N CYS A 10 5.45 -3.66 7.63
CA CYS A 10 5.39 -2.24 7.99
C CYS A 10 6.44 -1.41 7.26
N LYS A 11 7.69 -1.90 7.17
CA LYS A 11 8.76 -1.21 6.45
C LYS A 11 8.45 -1.10 4.96
N SER A 12 7.98 -2.18 4.35
CA SER A 12 7.57 -2.24 2.93
C SER A 12 6.40 -1.29 2.65
N PHE A 13 5.40 -1.25 3.53
CA PHE A 13 4.27 -0.33 3.44
C PHE A 13 4.67 1.15 3.52
N ILE A 14 5.56 1.49 4.47
CA ILE A 14 6.09 2.85 4.61
C ILE A 14 6.88 3.25 3.36
N LEU A 15 7.77 2.37 2.88
CA LEU A 15 8.55 2.59 1.66
C LEU A 15 7.65 2.79 0.43
N ARG A 16 6.61 1.96 0.28
CA ARG A 16 5.62 2.11 -0.79
C ARG A 16 4.89 3.45 -0.72
N SER A 17 4.43 3.83 0.46
CA SER A 17 3.72 5.10 0.66
C SER A 17 4.62 6.29 0.31
N LEU A 18 5.87 6.29 0.80
CA LEU A 18 6.85 7.32 0.45
C LEU A 18 7.14 7.36 -1.05
N PHE A 19 7.33 6.20 -1.69
CA PHE A 19 7.55 6.10 -3.12
C PHE A 19 6.37 6.66 -3.94
N SER A 20 5.13 6.33 -3.57
CA SER A 20 3.93 6.86 -4.23
C SER A 20 3.80 8.38 -4.11
N VAL A 21 4.18 8.95 -2.96
CA VAL A 21 4.18 10.40 -2.74
C VAL A 21 5.28 11.08 -3.55
N ILE A 22 6.50 10.55 -3.54
CA ILE A 22 7.63 11.10 -4.30
C ILE A 22 7.33 11.07 -5.80
N THR A 23 6.80 9.97 -6.31
CA THR A 23 6.44 9.84 -7.73
C THR A 23 5.29 10.77 -8.11
N ALA A 24 4.24 10.88 -7.27
CA ALA A 24 3.15 11.83 -7.49
C ALA A 24 3.64 13.28 -7.50
N LEU A 25 4.56 13.65 -6.60
CA LEU A 25 5.20 14.96 -6.60
C LEU A 25 6.06 15.19 -7.87
N GLY A 26 6.75 14.15 -8.34
CA GLY A 26 7.46 14.19 -9.62
C GLY A 26 6.53 14.50 -10.81
N PHE A 27 5.35 13.86 -10.86
CA PHE A 27 4.33 14.17 -11.87
C PHE A 27 3.80 15.59 -11.75
N VAL A 28 3.64 16.12 -10.53
CA VAL A 28 3.24 17.51 -10.30
C VAL A 28 4.30 18.49 -10.81
N ILE A 29 5.58 18.25 -10.52
CA ILE A 29 6.68 19.12 -10.98
C ILE A 29 6.77 19.11 -12.51
N LEU A 30 6.63 17.94 -13.14
CA LEU A 30 6.59 17.83 -14.60
C LEU A 30 5.39 18.61 -15.19
N SER A 31 4.21 18.47 -14.57
CA SER A 31 3.00 19.19 -15.01
C SER A 31 3.11 20.71 -14.84
N TYR A 32 3.89 21.17 -13.86
CA TYR A 32 4.17 22.60 -13.64
C TYR A 32 5.01 23.19 -14.77
N LEU A 33 5.98 22.44 -15.32
CA LEU A 33 6.80 22.87 -16.45
C LEU A 33 5.98 23.04 -17.75
N ASP A 34 4.90 22.27 -17.90
CA ASP A 34 3.99 22.33 -19.05
C ASP A 34 2.84 23.37 -18.89
N TYR A 35 2.93 24.28 -17.91
CA TYR A 35 2.00 25.43 -17.72
C TYR A 35 0.51 25.10 -17.49
N ILE A 36 0.16 23.89 -17.04
CA ILE A 36 -1.21 23.55 -16.66
C ILE A 36 -1.48 23.99 -15.20
N PHE A 37 -1.59 25.31 -14.98
CA PHE A 37 -1.72 25.92 -13.65
C PHE A 37 -2.99 25.53 -12.88
N LEU A 38 -4.08 25.23 -13.58
CA LEU A 38 -5.33 24.71 -12.99
C LEU A 38 -5.26 23.19 -12.70
N GLY A 39 -4.20 22.53 -13.17
CA GLY A 39 -4.05 21.08 -13.18
C GLY A 39 -3.29 20.49 -12.00
N ILE A 40 -2.50 21.25 -11.23
CA ILE A 40 -1.60 20.69 -10.20
C ILE A 40 -2.32 19.85 -9.14
N GLY A 41 -3.45 20.35 -8.65
CA GLY A 41 -4.27 19.61 -7.68
C GLY A 41 -4.91 18.36 -8.31
N VAL A 42 -5.42 18.50 -9.53
CA VAL A 42 -6.06 17.40 -10.27
C VAL A 42 -5.04 16.33 -10.66
N THR A 43 -3.85 16.73 -11.10
CA THR A 43 -2.75 15.82 -11.45
C THR A 43 -2.23 15.11 -10.22
N PHE A 44 -2.15 15.76 -9.06
CA PHE A 44 -1.81 15.07 -7.82
C PHE A 44 -2.88 14.03 -7.42
N ILE A 45 -4.17 14.43 -7.47
CA ILE A 45 -5.30 13.55 -7.12
C ILE A 45 -5.35 12.33 -8.04
N LEU A 46 -4.98 12.45 -9.32
CA LEU A 46 -4.94 11.34 -10.26
C LEU A 46 -3.63 10.54 -10.19
N ALA A 47 -2.49 11.22 -10.02
CA ALA A 47 -1.18 10.57 -10.02
C ALA A 47 -0.93 9.74 -8.77
N LEU A 48 -1.43 10.16 -7.60
CA LEU A 48 -1.21 9.44 -6.35
C LEU A 48 -1.84 8.03 -6.32
N PRO A 49 -3.13 7.82 -6.66
CA PRO A 49 -3.69 6.46 -6.73
C PRO A 49 -3.02 5.64 -7.82
N LEU A 50 -2.68 6.25 -8.96
CA LEU A 50 -2.04 5.56 -10.08
C LEU A 50 -0.61 5.10 -9.73
N SER A 51 0.19 5.95 -9.08
CA SER A 51 1.52 5.59 -8.58
C SER A 51 1.44 4.57 -7.44
N TYR A 52 0.42 4.65 -6.59
CA TYR A 52 0.19 3.70 -5.52
C TYR A 52 -0.19 2.30 -6.04
N ILE A 53 -0.97 2.20 -7.12
CA ILE A 53 -1.30 0.92 -7.77
C ILE A 53 -0.07 0.33 -8.47
N LEU A 54 0.68 1.14 -9.23
CA LEU A 54 1.88 0.66 -9.93
C LEU A 54 2.98 0.20 -8.97
N SER A 55 3.10 0.84 -7.82
CA SER A 55 4.11 0.49 -6.80
C SER A 55 3.84 -0.85 -6.09
N VAL A 56 2.66 -1.47 -6.27
CA VAL A 56 2.38 -2.83 -5.75
C VAL A 56 3.44 -3.82 -6.22
N LYS A 57 3.83 -3.76 -7.50
CA LYS A 57 4.83 -4.69 -8.08
C LYS A 57 6.21 -4.54 -7.44
N MET A 58 6.56 -3.34 -7.01
CA MET A 58 7.87 -3.04 -6.40
C MET A 58 7.91 -3.37 -4.91
N PHE A 59 6.75 -3.38 -4.25
CA PHE A 59 6.62 -3.63 -2.81
C PHE A 59 5.51 -4.65 -2.53
N PRO A 60 5.68 -5.92 -2.94
CA PRO A 60 4.59 -6.89 -2.90
C PRO A 60 4.21 -7.26 -1.45
N ASP A 61 5.17 -7.25 -0.51
CA ASP A 61 4.93 -7.45 0.94
C ASP A 61 4.01 -6.38 1.56
N SER A 62 3.91 -5.19 0.95
CA SER A 62 3.02 -4.14 1.45
C SER A 62 1.54 -4.50 1.31
N SER A 63 1.19 -5.43 0.42
CA SER A 63 -0.17 -5.90 0.22
C SER A 63 -0.70 -6.67 1.43
N GLU A 64 0.19 -7.37 2.14
CA GLU A 64 -0.13 -8.12 3.35
C GLU A 64 -0.44 -7.20 4.55
N PHE A 65 -0.16 -5.89 4.48
CA PHE A 65 -0.49 -4.94 5.54
C PHE A 65 -2.00 -4.87 5.81
N TYR A 66 -2.82 -5.03 4.78
CA TYR A 66 -4.28 -5.05 4.88
C TYR A 66 -4.85 -6.46 5.06
N SER A 67 -4.01 -7.48 5.16
CA SER A 67 -4.45 -8.87 5.33
C SER A 67 -5.14 -9.08 6.68
N HIS A 68 -6.05 -10.05 6.73
CA HIS A 68 -6.65 -10.51 7.98
C HIS A 68 -5.59 -11.01 8.97
N GLU A 69 -4.55 -11.69 8.48
CA GLU A 69 -3.47 -12.20 9.34
C GLU A 69 -2.73 -11.08 10.06
N HIS A 70 -2.40 -10.00 9.37
CA HIS A 70 -1.77 -8.83 9.96
C HIS A 70 -2.70 -8.13 10.97
N LYS A 71 -3.99 -8.00 10.65
CA LYS A 71 -5.01 -7.44 11.56
C LYS A 71 -5.19 -8.29 12.83
N PHE A 72 -5.21 -9.61 12.69
CA PHE A 72 -5.29 -10.54 13.82
C PHE A 72 -4.02 -10.50 14.67
N PHE A 73 -2.84 -10.40 14.06
CA PHE A 73 -1.57 -10.21 14.77
C PHE A 73 -1.56 -8.92 15.61
N LEU A 74 -2.06 -7.81 15.07
CA LEU A 74 -2.18 -6.55 15.82
C LEU A 74 -3.19 -6.63 16.97
N ARG A 75 -4.29 -7.39 16.80
CA ARG A 75 -5.28 -7.60 17.86
C ARG A 75 -4.76 -8.51 18.97
N SER A 76 -4.10 -9.61 18.63
CA SER A 76 -3.53 -10.52 19.63
C SER A 76 -2.47 -9.82 20.48
N ARG A 77 -1.65 -8.94 19.89
CA ARG A 77 -0.72 -8.06 20.62
C ARG A 77 -1.40 -7.08 21.59
N LYS A 78 -2.66 -6.71 21.34
CA LYS A 78 -3.47 -5.84 22.20
C LYS A 78 -4.29 -6.63 23.24
N GLY A 79 -4.14 -7.95 23.31
CA GLY A 79 -4.94 -8.82 24.19
C GLY A 79 -6.42 -8.91 23.79
N LEU A 80 -6.77 -8.48 22.57
CA LEU A 80 -8.14 -8.51 22.07
C LEU A 80 -8.44 -9.89 21.48
N LYS A 81 -9.66 -10.39 21.73
CA LYS A 81 -10.14 -11.61 21.09
C LYS A 81 -10.18 -11.45 19.56
N PRO A 82 -9.92 -12.52 18.80
CA PRO A 82 -10.12 -12.49 17.34
C PRO A 82 -11.59 -12.17 17.05
N ASP A 83 -11.86 -11.30 16.06
CA ASP A 83 -13.23 -11.18 15.53
C ASP A 83 -13.55 -12.48 14.78
N GLU A 84 -14.61 -13.15 15.18
CA GLU A 84 -15.17 -14.30 14.47
C GLU A 84 -15.86 -13.90 13.16
N GLU A 85 -16.21 -12.61 12.98
CA GLU A 85 -17.02 -12.12 11.85
C GLU A 85 -16.24 -11.59 10.64
N SER A 86 -14.91 -11.66 10.66
CA SER A 86 -14.15 -11.15 9.53
C SER A 86 -14.12 -12.24 8.45
N SER A 87 -15.14 -12.26 7.57
CA SER A 87 -15.16 -13.10 6.37
C SER A 87 -13.77 -13.05 5.74
N PRO A 88 -13.11 -14.19 5.47
CA PRO A 88 -11.77 -14.18 4.94
C PRO A 88 -11.83 -13.51 3.57
N ILE A 89 -11.55 -12.21 3.52
CA ILE A 89 -11.12 -11.57 2.28
C ILE A 89 -9.71 -12.12 2.12
N LYS A 90 -9.67 -13.31 1.54
CA LYS A 90 -8.47 -14.04 1.20
C LYS A 90 -7.77 -13.12 0.23
N GLY A 91 -6.78 -12.39 0.73
CA GLY A 91 -5.87 -11.59 -0.10
C GLY A 91 -5.01 -12.53 -0.90
N HIS A 92 -5.62 -13.28 -1.82
CA HIS A 92 -4.93 -14.17 -2.75
C HIS A 92 -4.12 -13.40 -3.78
N TYR A 93 -4.12 -12.06 -3.74
CA TYR A 93 -3.37 -11.22 -4.67
C TYR A 93 -1.88 -11.55 -4.76
N TYR A 94 -1.22 -12.00 -3.68
CA TYR A 94 0.20 -12.38 -3.74
C TYR A 94 0.41 -13.75 -4.41
N ASP A 95 -0.43 -14.73 -4.08
CA ASP A 95 -0.41 -16.07 -4.69
C ASP A 95 -0.84 -16.04 -6.17
N ASP A 96 -1.83 -15.22 -6.51
CA ASP A 96 -2.32 -15.04 -7.88
C ASP A 96 -1.30 -14.26 -8.72
N PHE A 97 -0.57 -13.30 -8.14
CA PHE A 97 0.50 -12.57 -8.84
C PHE A 97 1.74 -13.44 -9.10
N MET A 98 2.08 -14.35 -8.20
CA MET A 98 3.17 -15.32 -8.39
C MET A 98 2.80 -16.47 -9.34
N ARG A 99 1.51 -16.70 -9.60
CA ARG A 99 1.03 -17.74 -10.53
C ARG A 99 0.98 -17.31 -12.00
N GLY A 100 1.22 -16.03 -12.31
CA GLY A 100 1.32 -15.51 -13.68
C GLY A 100 0.15 -14.61 -14.05
#